data_AF-A0A370DT47-F1
#
_entry.id   AF-A0A370DT47-F1
#
_cell.length_a   1.000
_cell.length_b   1.000
_cell.length_c   1.000
_cell.angle_alpha   90.00
_cell.angle_beta   90.00
_cell.angle_gamma   90.00
#
_symmetry.space_group_name_H-M   'P 1'
#
loop_
_entity.id
_entity.type
_entity.pdbx_description
1 polymer ?
#
loop_
_entity_poly.entity_id
_entity_poly.type
_entity_poly.pdbx_seq_one_letter_code
_entity_poly.pdbx_strand_id
1 'polypeptide(L)'
;MPDLQRLIKPVNWVVLLLAALTLIFFTSISPVKPVGPELLNNPLFEQGLKGWKHGPGKSGVSKPTAVAELFVDNAPGSESNSVIQKLDVQRLPKQLLLQGEVRTSAVESGRRSWHEARVELIAYDSFGQGFYHIPYILTGLIGDNEWRSYSLLVTVPEEAVELRLEIGLYHVPGRIWVRGLALHQAEPQTLFTAGKLLLALLWLVTGLWALRLLLQHYWSTPQGWMIALLLLLIVVGILQPLEVKQAIEVQIQQLGQWLGIHLEIGRYHHGFDPLAFWPASWDISKLGHLLGFFLLSAGLFLDSKARLPSVLIGLLLLAVSTEVVQFFVPGRTPRLSDVVVDMLGVLAGLLSAKNIMVVRPRLIR
;
A
#
# COMPACT_ATOMS: atom_id res chain seq x y z
N MET A 1 24.63 36.02 -3.87
CA MET A 1 24.33 34.62 -3.49
C MET A 1 24.49 33.76 -4.75
N PRO A 2 25.23 32.64 -4.71
CA PRO A 2 25.24 31.71 -5.83
C PRO A 2 23.80 31.36 -6.20
N ASP A 3 23.53 31.31 -7.50
CA ASP A 3 22.21 31.09 -8.08
C ASP A 3 21.64 29.78 -7.51
N LEU A 4 20.68 29.85 -6.57
CA LEU A 4 20.12 28.71 -5.84
C LEU A 4 19.65 27.60 -6.79
N GLN A 5 19.25 27.99 -8.01
CA GLN A 5 18.92 27.07 -9.09
C GLN A 5 20.08 26.15 -9.51
N ARG A 6 21.33 26.61 -9.46
CA ARG A 6 22.50 25.77 -9.74
C ARG A 6 22.72 24.72 -8.66
N LEU A 7 22.30 24.99 -7.42
CA LEU A 7 22.42 24.05 -6.29
C LEU A 7 21.25 23.07 -6.19
N ILE A 8 20.04 23.46 -6.62
CA ILE A 8 18.84 22.61 -6.58
C ILE A 8 18.83 21.56 -7.72
N LYS A 9 19.31 21.93 -8.91
CA LYS A 9 19.36 21.01 -10.06
C LYS A 9 20.01 19.65 -9.78
N PRO A 10 21.20 19.56 -9.14
CA PRO A 10 21.81 18.27 -8.84
C PRO A 10 20.98 17.46 -7.84
N VAL A 11 20.34 18.08 -6.85
CA VAL A 11 19.45 17.39 -5.89
C VAL A 11 18.29 16.73 -6.62
N ASN A 12 17.64 17.44 -7.55
CA ASN A 12 16.51 16.89 -8.29
C ASN A 12 16.88 15.63 -9.08
N TRP A 13 18.04 15.62 -9.74
CA TRP A 13 18.52 14.44 -10.47
C TRP A 13 18.85 13.28 -9.53
N VAL A 14 19.48 13.56 -8.38
CA VAL A 14 19.77 12.54 -7.37
C VAL A 14 18.48 11.94 -6.82
N VAL A 15 17.47 12.75 -6.50
CA VAL A 15 16.16 12.28 -6.02
C VAL A 15 15.47 11.41 -7.06
N LEU A 16 15.45 11.82 -8.34
CA LEU A 16 14.87 11.03 -9.42
C LEU A 16 15.57 9.67 -9.60
N LEU A 17 16.90 9.68 -9.64
CA LEU A 17 17.69 8.46 -9.75
C LEU A 17 17.44 7.54 -8.55
N LEU A 18 17.44 8.08 -7.35
CA LEU A 18 17.22 7.32 -6.12
C LEU A 18 15.80 6.74 -6.06
N ALA A 19 14.79 7.49 -6.52
CA ALA A 19 13.42 7.00 -6.66
C ALA A 19 13.33 5.84 -7.65
N ALA A 20 13.94 5.96 -8.84
CA ALA A 20 13.97 4.90 -9.84
C ALA A 20 14.69 3.64 -9.32
N LEU A 21 15.87 3.80 -8.70
CA LEU A 21 16.63 2.69 -8.13
C LEU A 21 15.85 1.99 -7.01
N THR A 22 15.16 2.76 -6.16
CA THR A 22 14.33 2.20 -5.08
C THR A 22 13.18 1.39 -5.67
N LEU A 23 12.48 1.94 -6.66
CA LEU A 23 11.37 1.23 -7.32
C LEU A 23 11.86 -0.07 -7.98
N ILE A 24 12.96 -0.03 -8.73
CA ILE A 24 13.54 -1.21 -9.37
C ILE A 24 13.93 -2.25 -8.32
N PHE A 25 14.58 -1.83 -7.23
CA PHE A 25 15.01 -2.72 -6.16
C PHE A 25 13.82 -3.46 -5.52
N PHE A 26 12.78 -2.73 -5.08
CA PHE A 26 11.62 -3.32 -4.40
C PHE A 26 10.69 -4.11 -5.35
N THR A 27 10.78 -3.89 -6.66
CA THR A 27 9.99 -4.65 -7.65
C THR A 27 10.72 -5.87 -8.20
N SER A 28 12.06 -5.84 -8.20
CA SER A 28 12.88 -6.90 -8.81
C SER A 28 13.49 -7.88 -7.80
N ILE A 29 13.61 -7.48 -6.52
CA ILE A 29 14.21 -8.33 -5.48
C ILE A 29 13.17 -8.65 -4.43
N SER A 30 12.89 -9.95 -4.24
CA SER A 30 11.99 -10.42 -3.20
C SER A 30 12.61 -10.24 -1.80
N PRO A 31 11.84 -9.77 -0.80
CA PRO A 31 12.32 -9.63 0.57
C PRO A 31 12.69 -10.97 1.23
N VAL A 32 12.07 -12.04 0.75
CA VAL A 32 12.22 -13.40 1.28
C VAL A 32 12.51 -14.38 0.15
N LYS A 33 13.16 -15.49 0.47
CA LYS A 33 13.31 -16.64 -0.42
C LYS A 33 12.52 -17.82 0.14
N PRO A 34 11.85 -18.63 -0.71
CA PRO A 34 11.30 -19.90 -0.27
C PRO A 34 12.44 -20.86 0.07
N VAL A 35 12.31 -21.57 1.19
CA VAL A 35 13.22 -22.64 1.61
C VAL A 35 12.43 -23.85 2.10
N GLY A 36 13.07 -25.01 2.11
CA GLY A 36 12.46 -26.25 2.57
C GLY A 36 11.48 -26.88 1.56
N PRO A 37 10.78 -27.94 1.96
CA PRO A 37 9.81 -28.62 1.12
C PRO A 37 8.50 -27.84 1.01
N GLU A 38 7.71 -28.20 0.01
CA GLU A 38 6.32 -27.76 -0.13
C GLU A 38 5.47 -28.23 1.06
N LEU A 39 4.67 -27.32 1.60
CA LEU A 39 3.86 -27.54 2.81
C LEU A 39 2.38 -27.80 2.49
N LEU A 40 1.91 -27.48 1.28
CA LEU A 40 0.55 -27.80 0.84
C LEU A 40 0.42 -29.25 0.38
N ASN A 41 -0.78 -29.82 0.55
CA ASN A 41 -1.11 -31.11 -0.02
C ASN A 41 -1.69 -30.94 -1.43
N ASN A 42 -1.07 -31.57 -2.43
CA ASN A 42 -1.52 -31.52 -3.83
C ASN A 42 -1.73 -30.08 -4.34
N PRO A 43 -0.72 -29.18 -4.23
CA PRO A 43 -0.86 -27.76 -4.59
C PRO A 43 -1.01 -27.51 -6.10
N LEU A 44 -0.51 -28.43 -6.92
CA LEU A 44 -0.63 -28.40 -8.37
C LEU A 44 -1.89 -29.10 -8.87
N PHE A 45 -2.78 -29.54 -7.98
CA PHE A 45 -4.07 -30.16 -8.29
C PHE A 45 -4.01 -31.37 -9.24
N GLU A 46 -2.86 -32.04 -9.33
CA GLU A 46 -2.66 -33.19 -10.23
C GLU A 46 -3.59 -34.35 -9.88
N GLN A 47 -3.91 -34.50 -8.59
CA GLN A 47 -4.82 -35.51 -8.02
C GLN A 47 -6.24 -34.95 -7.77
N GLY A 48 -6.65 -33.93 -8.53
CA GLY A 48 -7.94 -33.26 -8.33
C GLY A 48 -7.96 -32.48 -7.01
N LEU A 49 -9.04 -32.61 -6.23
CA LEU A 49 -9.21 -31.95 -4.92
C LEU A 49 -8.79 -32.82 -3.73
N LYS A 50 -8.01 -33.89 -3.94
CA LYS A 50 -7.55 -34.73 -2.83
C LYS A 50 -6.74 -33.89 -1.83
N GLY A 51 -7.12 -33.93 -0.55
CA GLY A 51 -6.53 -33.11 0.51
C GLY A 51 -7.17 -31.73 0.68
N TRP A 52 -8.21 -31.42 -0.10
CA TRP A 52 -8.98 -30.18 -0.02
C TRP A 52 -10.44 -30.50 0.32
N LYS A 53 -11.04 -29.66 1.17
CA LYS A 53 -12.48 -29.67 1.43
C LYS A 53 -13.14 -28.63 0.55
N HIS A 54 -14.29 -28.91 -0.02
CA HIS A 54 -15.02 -27.94 -0.83
C HIS A 54 -16.37 -27.62 -0.17
N GLY A 55 -16.81 -26.38 -0.39
CA GLY A 55 -18.10 -25.88 0.03
C GLY A 55 -19.27 -26.48 -0.77
N PRO A 56 -20.49 -25.99 -0.50
CA PRO A 56 -21.71 -26.48 -1.12
C PRO A 56 -21.88 -26.06 -2.58
N GLY A 57 -21.12 -25.07 -3.06
CA GLY A 57 -21.20 -24.62 -4.44
C GLY A 57 -20.39 -25.49 -5.40
N LYS A 58 -20.29 -25.05 -6.65
CA LYS A 58 -19.58 -25.79 -7.70
C LYS A 58 -18.09 -25.45 -7.65
N SER A 59 -17.26 -26.45 -7.39
CA SER A 59 -15.81 -26.33 -7.40
C SER A 59 -15.18 -27.56 -8.06
N GLY A 60 -14.02 -27.40 -8.67
CA GLY A 60 -13.36 -28.52 -9.34
C GLY A 60 -11.99 -28.17 -9.88
N VAL A 61 -11.39 -29.13 -10.56
CA VAL A 61 -10.09 -28.96 -11.23
C VAL A 61 -10.31 -29.11 -12.72
N SER A 62 -9.73 -28.19 -13.49
CA SER A 62 -9.68 -28.25 -14.94
C SER A 62 -8.23 -28.32 -15.40
N LYS A 63 -7.97 -29.00 -16.52
CA LYS A 63 -6.65 -29.04 -17.16
C LYS A 63 -6.76 -28.53 -18.61
N PRO A 64 -7.06 -27.23 -18.80
CA PRO A 64 -7.16 -26.66 -20.15
C PRO A 64 -5.80 -26.59 -20.86
N THR A 65 -4.71 -26.65 -20.10
CA THR A 65 -3.32 -26.64 -20.59
C THR A 65 -2.50 -27.72 -19.85
N ALA A 66 -1.17 -27.67 -19.95
CA ALA A 66 -0.27 -28.55 -19.19
C ALA A 66 -0.34 -28.34 -17.67
N VAL A 67 -0.88 -27.21 -17.20
CA VAL A 67 -1.01 -26.88 -15.77
C VAL A 67 -2.46 -27.07 -15.33
N ALA A 68 -2.67 -27.77 -14.22
CA ALA A 68 -4.00 -27.92 -13.64
C ALA A 68 -4.42 -26.64 -12.90
N GLU A 69 -5.70 -26.32 -13.00
CA GLU A 69 -6.30 -25.11 -12.44
C GLU A 69 -7.47 -25.50 -11.55
N LEU A 70 -7.43 -25.08 -10.29
CA LEU A 70 -8.59 -25.09 -9.41
C LEU A 70 -9.54 -23.99 -9.84
N PHE A 71 -10.84 -24.28 -9.89
CA PHE A 71 -11.87 -23.26 -10.04
C PHE A 71 -12.92 -23.37 -8.93
N VAL A 72 -13.46 -22.21 -8.56
CA VAL A 72 -14.60 -22.07 -7.65
C VAL A 72 -15.62 -21.16 -8.32
N ASP A 73 -16.85 -21.66 -8.44
CA ASP A 73 -17.98 -20.95 -9.03
C ASP A 73 -18.96 -20.59 -7.93
N ASN A 74 -19.60 -19.43 -8.10
CA ASN A 74 -20.74 -19.07 -7.29
C ASN A 74 -21.83 -18.46 -8.15
N ALA A 75 -23.06 -18.93 -7.97
CA ALA A 75 -24.21 -18.44 -8.73
C ALA A 75 -24.78 -17.15 -8.12
N PRO A 76 -25.45 -16.30 -8.91
CA PRO A 76 -26.14 -15.12 -8.38
C PRO A 76 -27.08 -15.45 -7.21
N GLY A 77 -26.99 -14.65 -6.14
CA GLY A 77 -27.80 -14.83 -4.93
C GLY A 77 -27.38 -15.99 -4.02
N SER A 78 -26.30 -16.71 -4.35
CA SER A 78 -25.78 -17.78 -3.50
C SER A 78 -24.98 -17.23 -2.32
N GLU A 79 -24.94 -18.02 -1.24
CA GLU A 79 -24.00 -17.83 -0.13
C GLU A 79 -22.55 -18.03 -0.60
N SER A 80 -21.59 -17.86 0.30
CA SER A 80 -20.17 -18.05 -0.01
C SER A 80 -19.85 -19.48 -0.45
N ASN A 81 -18.97 -19.63 -1.44
CA ASN A 81 -18.43 -20.93 -1.86
C ASN A 81 -16.90 -20.89 -1.80
N SER A 82 -16.28 -21.92 -1.24
CA SER A 82 -14.82 -21.97 -1.10
C SER A 82 -14.27 -23.39 -1.14
N VAL A 83 -12.99 -23.49 -1.41
CA VAL A 83 -12.19 -24.70 -1.28
C VAL A 83 -11.10 -24.42 -0.24
N ILE A 84 -11.00 -25.31 0.74
CA ILE A 84 -10.25 -25.11 1.97
C ILE A 84 -9.26 -26.25 2.16
N GLN A 85 -8.01 -25.92 2.48
CA GLN A 85 -7.03 -26.86 3.00
C GLN A 85 -6.60 -26.44 4.41
N LYS A 86 -6.80 -27.36 5.36
CA LYS A 86 -6.35 -27.20 6.74
C LYS A 86 -4.90 -27.67 6.87
N LEU A 87 -4.10 -26.90 7.58
CA LEU A 87 -2.68 -27.15 7.82
C LEU A 87 -2.44 -27.21 9.34
N ASP A 88 -1.64 -28.19 9.76
CA ASP A 88 -1.28 -28.41 11.16
C ASP A 88 -0.15 -27.46 11.57
N VAL A 89 -0.47 -26.45 12.39
CA VAL A 89 0.46 -25.40 12.81
C VAL A 89 1.68 -25.96 13.56
N GLN A 90 1.53 -27.09 14.26
CA GLN A 90 2.65 -27.68 15.02
C GLN A 90 3.81 -28.14 14.14
N ARG A 91 3.55 -28.32 12.84
CA ARG A 91 4.54 -28.78 11.85
C ARG A 91 5.01 -27.64 10.93
N LEU A 92 4.46 -26.44 11.09
CA LEU A 92 4.77 -25.32 10.23
C LEU A 92 5.89 -24.46 10.83
N PRO A 93 6.78 -23.91 9.99
CA PRO A 93 7.71 -22.88 10.42
C PRO A 93 6.95 -21.58 10.76
N LYS A 94 7.59 -20.70 11.54
CA LYS A 94 6.99 -19.41 11.94
C LYS A 94 6.73 -18.45 10.77
N GLN A 95 7.58 -18.46 9.74
CA GLN A 95 7.41 -17.59 8.58
C GLN A 95 7.12 -18.41 7.34
N LEU A 96 6.05 -18.05 6.64
CA LEU A 96 5.53 -18.76 5.48
C LEU A 96 5.42 -17.82 4.29
N LEU A 97 5.82 -18.30 3.12
CA LEU A 97 5.61 -17.64 1.84
C LEU A 97 4.57 -18.42 1.04
N LEU A 98 3.38 -17.86 0.90
CA LEU A 98 2.33 -18.34 0.01
C LEU A 98 2.47 -17.66 -1.35
N GLN A 99 2.45 -18.43 -2.43
CA GLN A 99 2.49 -17.92 -3.80
C GLN A 99 1.44 -18.63 -4.64
N GLY A 100 1.00 -17.96 -5.71
CA GLY A 100 0.09 -18.54 -6.68
C GLY A 100 -0.29 -17.56 -7.78
N GLU A 101 -0.84 -18.10 -8.87
CA GLU A 101 -1.47 -17.31 -9.91
C GLU A 101 -2.99 -17.35 -9.73
N VAL A 102 -3.64 -16.20 -9.93
CA VAL A 102 -5.08 -16.06 -9.79
C VAL A 102 -5.64 -15.31 -10.99
N ARG A 103 -6.80 -15.74 -11.46
CA ARG A 103 -7.65 -15.00 -12.41
C ARG A 103 -9.11 -15.04 -11.95
N THR A 104 -9.91 -14.10 -12.40
CA THR A 104 -11.35 -14.07 -12.12
C THR A 104 -12.16 -13.75 -13.36
N SER A 105 -13.43 -14.13 -13.36
CA SER A 105 -14.38 -13.72 -14.37
C SER A 105 -15.75 -13.47 -13.79
N ALA A 106 -16.39 -12.40 -14.25
CA ALA A 106 -17.74 -11.98 -13.87
C ALA A 106 -17.94 -11.92 -12.34
N VAL A 107 -16.90 -11.53 -11.60
CA VAL A 107 -17.01 -11.33 -10.15
C VAL A 107 -17.65 -9.98 -9.90
N GLU A 108 -18.86 -9.96 -9.36
CA GLU A 108 -19.56 -8.72 -9.07
C GLU A 108 -19.04 -8.06 -7.79
N SER A 109 -19.15 -6.73 -7.72
CA SER A 109 -18.86 -6.00 -6.48
C SER A 109 -19.98 -6.24 -5.47
N GLY A 110 -19.65 -6.78 -4.31
CA GLY A 110 -20.66 -7.03 -3.28
C GLY A 110 -20.95 -5.82 -2.38
N ARG A 111 -21.88 -6.01 -1.45
CA ARG A 111 -22.37 -4.93 -0.54
C ARG A 111 -21.34 -4.47 0.48
N ARG A 112 -20.35 -5.31 0.79
CA ARG A 112 -19.28 -5.00 1.74
C ARG A 112 -17.95 -5.16 1.04
N SER A 113 -16.93 -4.45 1.51
CA SER A 113 -15.57 -4.48 0.94
C SER A 113 -14.88 -5.85 1.01
N TRP A 114 -15.49 -6.83 1.67
CA TRP A 114 -15.00 -8.20 1.74
C TRP A 114 -15.85 -9.19 0.94
N HIS A 115 -16.89 -8.70 0.28
CA HIS A 115 -17.68 -9.50 -0.64
C HIS A 115 -17.00 -9.48 -2.02
N GLU A 116 -16.06 -10.38 -2.24
CA GLU A 116 -15.24 -10.48 -3.45
C GLU A 116 -14.68 -11.90 -3.62
N ALA A 117 -13.94 -12.14 -4.70
CA ALA A 117 -13.17 -13.38 -4.88
C ALA A 117 -11.85 -13.29 -4.12
N ARG A 118 -11.48 -14.30 -3.32
CA ARG A 118 -10.28 -14.24 -2.48
C ARG A 118 -9.48 -15.54 -2.48
N VAL A 119 -8.17 -15.36 -2.26
CA VAL A 119 -7.27 -16.41 -1.79
C VAL A 119 -6.66 -15.92 -0.48
N GLU A 120 -6.81 -16.68 0.60
CA GLU A 120 -6.41 -16.27 1.94
C GLU A 120 -5.84 -17.42 2.77
N LEU A 121 -4.90 -17.10 3.66
CA LEU A 121 -4.22 -18.00 4.59
C LEU A 121 -4.47 -17.50 6.02
N ILE A 122 -5.54 -18.00 6.64
CA ILE A 122 -6.02 -17.52 7.94
C ILE A 122 -5.52 -18.44 9.05
N ALA A 123 -4.87 -17.86 10.06
CA ALA A 123 -4.58 -18.53 11.32
C ALA A 123 -5.80 -18.47 12.24
N TYR A 124 -6.03 -19.52 13.01
CA TYR A 124 -7.09 -19.63 14.00
C TYR A 124 -6.54 -20.02 15.36
N ASP A 125 -7.11 -19.46 16.42
CA ASP A 125 -6.80 -19.82 17.80
C ASP A 125 -7.58 -21.06 18.28
N SER A 126 -7.36 -21.47 19.52
CA SER A 126 -8.06 -22.60 20.15
C SER A 126 -9.56 -22.42 20.29
N PHE A 127 -10.08 -21.19 20.20
CA PHE A 127 -11.50 -20.87 20.26
C PHE A 127 -12.14 -20.80 18.87
N GLY A 128 -11.35 -20.96 17.80
CA GLY A 128 -11.79 -20.86 16.42
C GLY A 128 -11.93 -19.41 15.94
N GLN A 129 -11.35 -18.44 16.64
CA GLN A 129 -11.28 -17.05 16.20
C GLN A 129 -10.11 -16.87 15.22
N GLY A 130 -10.39 -16.23 14.08
CA GLY A 130 -9.38 -15.95 13.06
C GLY A 130 -8.51 -14.73 13.40
N PHE A 131 -7.21 -14.81 13.09
CA PHE A 131 -6.27 -13.70 13.23
C PHE A 131 -6.35 -12.76 12.02
N TYR A 132 -7.37 -11.89 11.99
CA TYR A 132 -7.60 -10.97 10.87
C TYR A 132 -6.78 -9.65 10.92
N HIS A 133 -5.94 -9.47 11.95
CA HIS A 133 -5.11 -8.28 12.13
C HIS A 133 -3.69 -8.41 11.55
N ILE A 134 -3.28 -9.63 11.17
CA ILE A 134 -2.02 -9.89 10.46
C ILE A 134 -2.29 -9.99 8.95
N PRO A 135 -1.29 -9.90 8.07
CA PRO A 135 -1.49 -10.19 6.66
C PRO A 135 -1.97 -11.64 6.46
N TYR A 136 -3.19 -11.82 5.94
CA TYR A 136 -3.78 -13.15 5.66
C TYR A 136 -4.34 -13.28 4.24
N ILE A 137 -4.54 -12.20 3.49
CA ILE A 137 -5.12 -12.26 2.13
C ILE A 137 -4.00 -12.21 1.09
N LEU A 138 -3.89 -13.25 0.27
CA LEU A 138 -2.98 -13.28 -0.87
C LEU A 138 -3.46 -12.32 -1.96
N THR A 139 -4.76 -12.38 -2.27
CA THR A 139 -5.40 -11.41 -3.17
C THR A 139 -6.92 -11.39 -2.96
N GLY A 140 -7.52 -10.24 -3.22
CA GLY A 140 -8.97 -10.03 -3.36
C GLY A 140 -9.25 -9.37 -4.72
N LEU A 141 -10.21 -9.88 -5.47
CA LEU A 141 -10.46 -9.50 -6.86
C LEU A 141 -11.95 -9.34 -7.15
N ILE A 142 -12.25 -8.31 -7.94
CA ILE A 142 -13.58 -7.98 -8.49
C ILE A 142 -13.43 -7.83 -10.01
N GLY A 143 -14.46 -8.17 -10.76
CA GLY A 143 -14.51 -8.09 -12.21
C GLY A 143 -13.77 -9.22 -12.91
N ASP A 144 -13.48 -9.00 -14.19
CA ASP A 144 -12.65 -9.86 -15.01
C ASP A 144 -11.18 -9.48 -14.83
N ASN A 145 -10.36 -10.44 -14.44
CA ASN A 145 -8.93 -10.26 -14.26
C ASN A 145 -8.19 -11.38 -14.98
N GLU A 146 -7.17 -11.01 -15.76
CA GLU A 146 -6.24 -11.97 -16.37
C GLU A 146 -5.35 -12.64 -15.30
N TRP A 147 -4.69 -13.72 -15.70
CA TRP A 147 -3.72 -14.40 -14.85
C TRP A 147 -2.64 -13.44 -14.35
N ARG A 148 -2.51 -13.35 -13.02
CA ARG A 148 -1.45 -12.59 -12.36
C ARG A 148 -0.88 -13.39 -11.20
N SER A 149 0.43 -13.25 -10.99
CA SER A 149 1.13 -13.86 -9.86
C SER A 149 1.00 -13.00 -8.61
N TYR A 150 0.75 -13.65 -7.48
CA TYR A 150 0.63 -13.04 -6.17
C TYR A 150 1.55 -13.75 -5.18
N SER A 151 1.97 -13.02 -4.14
CA SER A 151 2.77 -13.57 -3.05
C SER A 151 2.37 -12.93 -1.71
N LEU A 152 2.28 -13.74 -0.67
CA LEU A 152 1.96 -13.32 0.69
C LEU A 152 2.98 -13.89 1.65
N LEU A 153 3.62 -13.02 2.42
CA LEU A 153 4.45 -13.38 3.56
C LEU A 153 3.60 -13.35 4.84
N VAL A 154 3.48 -14.48 5.51
CA VAL A 154 2.72 -14.63 6.76
C VAL A 154 3.65 -15.02 7.89
N THR A 155 3.50 -14.38 9.05
CA THR A 155 4.07 -14.86 10.31
C THR A 155 2.97 -15.56 11.09
N VAL A 156 3.15 -16.84 11.39
CA VAL A 156 2.20 -17.66 12.15
C VAL A 156 2.21 -17.19 13.60
N PRO A 157 1.06 -16.75 14.16
CA PRO A 157 0.95 -16.38 15.58
C PRO A 157 1.31 -17.55 16.49
N GLU A 158 1.88 -17.26 17.66
CA GLU A 158 2.27 -18.33 18.61
C GLU A 158 1.04 -19.02 19.21
N GLU A 159 -0.08 -18.33 19.28
CA GLU A 159 -1.36 -18.81 19.80
C GLU A 159 -2.20 -19.56 18.73
N ALA A 160 -1.73 -19.62 17.49
CA ALA A 160 -2.43 -20.29 16.42
C ALA A 160 -2.38 -21.82 16.58
N VAL A 161 -3.53 -22.47 16.49
CA VAL A 161 -3.64 -23.95 16.54
C VAL A 161 -3.95 -24.55 15.17
N GLU A 162 -4.47 -23.75 14.24
CA GLU A 162 -4.83 -24.18 12.90
C GLU A 162 -4.54 -23.06 11.90
N LEU A 163 -4.10 -23.45 10.70
CA LEU A 163 -3.97 -22.54 9.56
C LEU A 163 -4.85 -23.06 8.42
N ARG A 164 -5.60 -22.18 7.77
CA ARG A 164 -6.48 -22.53 6.65
C ARG A 164 -6.10 -21.72 5.42
N LEU A 165 -5.79 -22.43 4.34
CA LEU A 165 -5.78 -21.84 3.01
C LEU A 165 -7.19 -21.95 2.43
N GLU A 166 -7.83 -20.81 2.18
CA GLU A 166 -9.17 -20.70 1.63
C GLU A 166 -9.13 -20.00 0.27
N ILE A 167 -9.81 -20.58 -0.71
CA ILE A 167 -9.94 -20.06 -2.07
C ILE A 167 -11.42 -20.01 -2.37
N GLY A 168 -12.00 -18.83 -2.54
CA GLY A 168 -13.44 -18.73 -2.61
C GLY A 168 -14.01 -17.42 -3.12
N LEU A 169 -15.34 -17.42 -3.25
CA LEU A 169 -16.19 -16.30 -3.60
C LEU A 169 -17.09 -16.01 -2.39
N TYR A 170 -16.97 -14.82 -1.81
CA TYR A 170 -17.62 -14.49 -0.54
C TYR A 170 -18.85 -13.62 -0.79
N HIS A 171 -20.04 -14.21 -0.72
CA HIS A 171 -21.34 -13.55 -1.03
C HIS A 171 -21.36 -12.75 -2.35
N VAL A 172 -20.62 -13.22 -3.36
CA VAL A 172 -20.61 -12.67 -4.71
C VAL A 172 -20.72 -13.78 -5.75
N PRO A 173 -21.42 -13.55 -6.87
CA PRO A 173 -21.37 -14.42 -8.01
C PRO A 173 -20.04 -14.29 -8.76
N GLY A 174 -19.79 -15.25 -9.64
CA GLY A 174 -18.68 -15.23 -10.57
C GLY A 174 -17.85 -16.50 -10.49
N ARG A 175 -16.61 -16.39 -10.94
CA ARG A 175 -15.66 -17.50 -10.93
C ARG A 175 -14.25 -17.02 -10.60
N ILE A 176 -13.57 -17.76 -9.75
CA ILE A 176 -12.14 -17.61 -9.48
C ILE A 176 -11.42 -18.87 -9.94
N TRP A 177 -10.24 -18.69 -10.53
CA TRP A 177 -9.31 -19.78 -10.80
C TRP A 177 -7.97 -19.52 -10.13
N VAL A 178 -7.35 -20.60 -9.69
CA VAL A 178 -6.04 -20.58 -9.05
C VAL A 178 -5.18 -21.70 -9.62
N ARG A 179 -3.90 -21.42 -9.86
CA ARG A 179 -2.90 -22.41 -10.28
C ARG A 179 -1.52 -22.08 -9.73
N GLY A 180 -0.62 -23.08 -9.78
CA GLY A 180 0.76 -22.89 -9.33
C GLY A 180 0.85 -22.45 -7.87
N LEU A 181 -0.04 -22.96 -7.01
CA LEU A 181 0.04 -22.68 -5.59
C LEU A 181 1.33 -23.26 -5.00
N ALA A 182 1.88 -22.56 -4.04
CA ALA A 182 3.04 -23.01 -3.31
C ALA A 182 3.04 -22.40 -1.91
N LEU A 183 3.34 -23.20 -0.89
CA LEU A 183 3.57 -22.73 0.47
C LEU A 183 4.90 -23.28 0.97
N HIS A 184 5.84 -22.38 1.22
CA HIS A 184 7.17 -22.72 1.71
C HIS A 184 7.49 -21.98 2.99
N GLN A 185 8.51 -22.46 3.71
CA GLN A 185 9.15 -21.63 4.71
C GLN A 185 9.75 -20.40 4.04
N ALA A 186 9.61 -19.23 4.67
CA ALA A 186 10.24 -18.00 4.21
C ALA A 186 11.49 -17.71 5.05
N GLU A 187 12.60 -17.41 4.38
CA GLU A 187 13.77 -16.84 5.02
C GLU A 187 14.07 -15.44 4.48
N PRO A 188 14.47 -14.49 5.34
CA PRO A 188 14.94 -13.19 4.90
C PRO A 188 16.09 -13.32 3.91
N GLN A 189 16.06 -12.54 2.83
CA GLN A 189 17.21 -12.45 1.92
C GLN A 189 18.21 -11.42 2.45
N THR A 190 19.46 -11.85 2.68
CA THR A 190 20.54 -10.96 3.14
C THR A 190 20.79 -9.81 2.16
N LEU A 191 20.77 -10.10 0.86
CA LEU A 191 20.94 -9.09 -0.19
C LEU A 191 19.83 -8.03 -0.14
N PHE A 192 18.58 -8.46 0.05
CA PHE A 192 17.46 -7.52 0.18
C PHE A 192 17.61 -6.65 1.43
N THR A 193 17.98 -7.25 2.57
CA THR A 193 18.15 -6.50 3.82
C THR A 193 19.26 -5.46 3.71
N ALA A 194 20.42 -5.84 3.16
CA ALA A 194 21.54 -4.94 2.95
C ALA A 194 21.20 -3.81 1.94
N GLY A 195 20.55 -4.16 0.83
CA GLY A 195 20.11 -3.19 -0.18
C GLY A 195 19.07 -2.21 0.36
N LYS A 196 18.10 -2.69 1.14
CA LYS A 196 17.09 -1.86 1.82
C LYS A 196 17.77 -0.85 2.76
N LEU A 197 18.73 -1.29 3.58
CA LEU A 197 19.45 -0.40 4.50
C LEU A 197 20.30 0.64 3.76
N LEU A 198 20.99 0.23 2.70
CA LEU A 198 21.78 1.15 1.86
C LEU A 198 20.90 2.23 1.23
N LEU A 199 19.78 1.84 0.61
CA LEU A 199 18.84 2.79 0.00
C LEU A 199 18.23 3.72 1.05
N ALA A 200 17.86 3.21 2.22
CA ALA A 200 17.36 4.04 3.32
C ALA A 200 18.38 5.09 3.77
N LEU A 201 19.66 4.70 3.89
CA LEU A 201 20.75 5.64 4.21
C LEU A 201 20.93 6.70 3.12
N LEU A 202 20.87 6.31 1.85
CA LEU A 202 20.96 7.26 0.72
C LEU A 202 19.79 8.25 0.72
N TRP A 203 18.58 7.80 1.04
CA TRP A 203 17.41 8.67 1.20
C TRP A 203 17.58 9.64 2.35
N LEU A 204 18.07 9.18 3.51
CA LEU A 204 18.34 10.02 4.66
C LEU A 204 19.37 11.12 4.33
N VAL A 205 20.51 10.75 3.72
CA VAL A 205 21.56 11.69 3.34
C VAL A 205 21.04 12.71 2.32
N THR A 206 20.31 12.25 1.30
CA THR A 206 19.72 13.14 0.28
C THR A 206 18.68 14.08 0.87
N GLY A 207 17.82 13.57 1.76
CA GLY A 207 16.82 14.36 2.48
C GLY A 207 17.45 15.44 3.36
N LEU A 208 18.48 15.09 4.13
CA LEU A 208 19.24 16.05 4.96
C LEU A 208 19.96 17.11 4.09
N TRP A 209 20.50 16.71 2.94
CA TRP A 209 21.12 17.63 1.99
C TRP A 209 20.10 18.62 1.41
N ALA A 210 18.95 18.13 0.96
CA ALA A 210 17.85 18.97 0.45
C ALA A 210 17.30 19.91 1.54
N LEU A 211 17.07 19.40 2.75
CA LEU A 211 16.61 20.18 3.89
C LEU A 211 17.61 21.29 4.25
N ARG A 212 18.91 20.99 4.28
CA ARG A 212 19.95 22.00 4.52
C ARG A 212 19.88 23.13 3.49
N LEU A 213 19.74 22.83 2.20
CA LEU A 213 19.66 23.86 1.15
C LEU A 213 18.40 24.72 1.31
N LEU A 214 17.26 24.10 1.65
CA LEU A 214 16.01 24.80 1.91
C LEU A 214 16.15 25.72 3.14
N LEU A 215 16.67 25.19 4.25
CA LEU A 215 16.88 25.96 5.47
C LEU A 215 17.88 27.09 5.25
N GLN A 216 18.98 26.89 4.53
CA GLN A 216 19.91 27.98 4.21
C GLN A 216 19.23 29.16 3.49
N HIS A 217 18.16 28.91 2.73
CA HIS A 217 17.39 29.96 2.07
C HIS A 217 16.40 30.65 3.01
N TYR A 218 15.79 29.89 3.93
CA TYR A 218 14.65 30.36 4.71
C TYR A 218 14.90 30.51 6.23
N TRP A 219 16.09 30.17 6.75
CA TRP A 219 16.38 30.08 8.20
C TRP A 219 16.11 31.38 8.97
N SER A 220 16.33 32.52 8.32
CA SER A 220 16.17 33.83 8.93
C SER A 220 14.75 34.40 8.85
N THR A 221 13.77 33.65 8.32
CA THR A 221 12.39 34.12 8.16
C THR A 221 11.41 33.24 8.96
N PRO A 222 10.34 33.83 9.56
CA PRO A 222 9.29 33.05 10.21
C PRO A 222 8.63 32.01 9.27
N GLN A 223 8.51 32.37 7.99
CA GLN A 223 8.01 31.49 6.93
C GLN A 223 8.87 30.24 6.77
N GLY A 224 10.19 30.35 6.91
CA GLY A 224 11.09 29.21 6.87
C GLY A 224 10.85 28.19 7.97
N TRP A 225 10.66 28.68 9.20
CA TRP A 225 10.33 27.82 10.34
C TRP A 225 8.97 27.12 10.16
N MET A 226 7.98 27.83 9.61
CA MET A 226 6.69 27.24 9.27
C MET A 226 6.83 26.14 8.20
N ILE A 227 7.59 26.39 7.12
CA ILE A 227 7.86 25.39 6.08
C ILE A 227 8.59 24.17 6.66
N ALA A 228 9.60 24.39 7.52
CA ALA A 228 10.35 23.32 8.17
C ALA A 228 9.46 22.45 9.07
N LEU A 229 8.56 23.09 9.84
CA LEU A 229 7.59 22.39 10.67
C LEU A 229 6.62 21.56 9.83
N LEU A 230 6.09 22.12 8.73
CA LEU A 230 5.19 21.40 7.82
C LEU A 230 5.88 20.19 7.18
N LEU A 231 7.12 20.35 6.74
CA LEU A 231 7.92 19.23 6.22
C LEU A 231 8.16 18.16 7.27
N LEU A 232 8.46 18.55 8.52
CA LEU A 232 8.62 17.60 9.61
C LEU A 232 7.32 16.82 9.86
N LEU A 233 6.17 17.49 9.88
CA LEU A 233 4.86 16.85 10.06
C LEU A 233 4.54 15.88 8.92
N ILE A 234 4.84 16.25 7.67
CA ILE A 234 4.70 15.35 6.51
C ILE A 234 5.61 14.13 6.68
N VAL A 235 6.89 14.32 7.00
CA VAL A 235 7.86 13.22 7.20
C VAL A 235 7.41 12.28 8.31
N VAL A 236 6.96 12.81 9.45
CA VAL A 236 6.41 11.98 10.55
C VAL A 236 5.16 11.23 10.08
N GLY A 237 4.26 11.88 9.34
CA GLY A 237 3.04 11.27 8.84
C GLY A 237 3.25 10.14 7.81
N ILE A 238 4.32 10.21 7.01
CA ILE A 238 4.64 9.15 6.03
C ILE A 238 5.47 8.02 6.63
N LEU A 239 6.34 8.31 7.62
CA LEU A 239 7.27 7.34 8.21
C LEU A 239 6.67 6.52 9.35
N GLN A 240 5.47 6.87 9.83
CA GLN A 240 4.79 6.08 10.84
C GLN A 240 4.41 4.68 10.32
N PRO A 241 4.63 3.61 11.11
CA PRO A 241 4.11 2.29 10.83
C PRO A 241 2.60 2.31 10.63
N LEU A 242 2.10 1.38 9.82
CA LEU A 242 0.68 1.33 9.50
C LEU A 242 -0.21 1.19 10.74
N GLU A 243 0.22 0.41 11.73
CA GLU A 243 -0.54 0.16 12.96
C GLU A 243 -0.74 1.46 13.75
N VAL A 244 0.32 2.29 13.81
CA VAL A 244 0.28 3.61 14.45
C VAL A 244 -0.64 4.55 13.67
N LYS A 245 -0.54 4.55 12.34
CA LYS A 245 -1.41 5.33 11.47
C LYS A 245 -2.88 4.99 11.70
N GLN A 246 -3.23 3.70 11.69
CA GLN A 246 -4.60 3.24 11.90
C GLN A 246 -5.12 3.62 13.29
N ALA A 247 -4.30 3.49 14.33
CA ALA A 247 -4.67 3.92 15.68
C ALA A 247 -4.99 5.43 15.74
N ILE A 248 -4.22 6.25 15.04
CA ILE A 248 -4.46 7.71 14.93
C ILE A 248 -5.74 7.98 14.13
N GLU A 249 -5.96 7.30 13.01
CA GLU A 249 -7.18 7.46 12.19
C GLU A 249 -8.45 7.11 12.97
N VAL A 250 -8.41 6.07 13.82
CA VAL A 250 -9.51 5.73 14.73
C VAL A 250 -9.81 6.87 15.69
N GLN A 251 -8.79 7.49 16.29
CA GLN A 251 -8.98 8.63 17.20
C GLN A 251 -9.53 9.85 16.46
N ILE A 252 -9.04 10.14 15.26
CA ILE A 252 -9.54 11.24 14.42
C ILE A 252 -11.01 10.99 14.03
N GLN A 253 -11.36 9.75 13.67
CA GLN A 253 -12.74 9.39 13.36
C GLN A 253 -13.66 9.59 14.57
N GLN A 254 -13.25 9.15 15.75
CA GLN A 254 -14.03 9.32 16.98
C GLN A 254 -14.23 10.80 17.32
N LEU A 255 -13.18 11.62 17.19
CA LEU A 255 -13.29 13.07 17.35
C LEU A 255 -14.23 13.70 16.31
N GLY A 256 -14.12 13.28 15.05
CA GLY A 256 -15.02 13.71 13.98
C GLY A 256 -16.48 13.39 14.30
N GLN A 257 -16.77 12.17 14.73
CA GLN A 257 -18.10 11.74 15.15
C GLN A 257 -18.63 12.59 16.32
N TRP A 258 -17.79 12.88 17.31
CA TRP A 258 -18.14 13.77 18.42
C TRP A 258 -18.50 15.19 17.95
N LEU A 259 -17.84 15.69 16.92
CA LEU A 259 -18.12 16.98 16.27
C LEU A 259 -19.28 16.94 15.25
N GLY A 260 -19.90 15.78 15.02
CA GLY A 260 -20.94 15.62 13.99
C GLY A 260 -20.40 15.57 12.54
N ILE A 261 -19.11 15.30 12.36
CA ILE A 261 -18.45 15.15 11.07
C ILE A 261 -18.22 13.65 10.80
N HIS A 262 -18.84 13.14 9.74
CA HIS A 262 -18.62 11.75 9.32
C HIS A 262 -17.32 11.63 8.53
N LEU A 263 -16.28 11.11 9.17
CA LEU A 263 -15.00 10.78 8.53
C LEU A 263 -14.90 9.28 8.30
N GLU A 264 -14.50 8.89 7.10
CA GLU A 264 -14.24 7.49 6.75
C GLU A 264 -12.78 7.14 7.04
N ILE A 265 -12.56 6.05 7.76
CA ILE A 265 -11.23 5.43 7.86
C ILE A 265 -11.00 4.68 6.56
N GLY A 266 -9.78 4.80 6.03
CA GLY A 266 -9.34 4.03 4.88
C GLY A 266 -9.40 2.56 5.23
N ARG A 267 -10.47 1.87 4.82
CA ARG A 267 -10.54 0.43 4.97
C ARG A 267 -9.48 -0.17 4.05
N TYR A 268 -8.85 -1.24 4.50
CA TYR A 268 -8.06 -2.08 3.60
C TYR A 268 -8.95 -2.52 2.44
N HIS A 269 -8.83 -1.84 1.30
CA HIS A 269 -9.43 -2.29 0.06
C HIS A 269 -8.53 -3.41 -0.46
N HIS A 270 -9.02 -4.64 -0.29
CA HIS A 270 -8.37 -5.86 -0.73
C HIS A 270 -8.60 -6.04 -2.24
N GLY A 271 -8.00 -5.14 -3.01
CA GLY A 271 -8.08 -5.05 -4.47
C GLY A 271 -7.03 -4.04 -4.91
N PHE A 272 -5.80 -4.32 -4.47
CA PHE A 272 -4.71 -3.35 -4.42
C PHE A 272 -4.12 -3.15 -5.80
N ASP A 273 -4.46 -2.05 -6.45
CA ASP A 273 -3.74 -1.57 -7.62
C ASP A 273 -2.81 -0.42 -7.21
N PRO A 274 -1.49 -0.65 -7.05
CA PRO A 274 -0.54 0.43 -6.76
C PRO A 274 -0.49 1.48 -7.89
N LEU A 275 -0.94 1.12 -9.09
CA LEU A 275 -1.00 1.98 -10.27
C LEU A 275 -2.35 2.69 -10.41
N ALA A 276 -3.30 2.49 -9.49
CA ALA A 276 -4.55 3.23 -9.49
C ALA A 276 -4.27 4.74 -9.45
N PHE A 277 -4.63 5.41 -10.53
CA PHE A 277 -4.41 6.85 -10.67
C PHE A 277 -5.33 7.66 -9.76
N TRP A 278 -6.58 7.24 -9.59
CA TRP A 278 -7.58 7.95 -8.80
C TRP A 278 -7.86 7.25 -7.46
N PRO A 279 -8.01 7.99 -6.34
CA PRO A 279 -8.37 7.38 -5.08
C PRO A 279 -9.77 6.75 -5.14
N ALA A 280 -9.91 5.51 -4.68
CA ALA A 280 -11.20 4.82 -4.61
C ALA A 280 -12.14 5.45 -3.55
N SER A 281 -11.58 6.09 -2.53
CA SER A 281 -12.30 6.76 -1.46
C SER A 281 -11.51 7.97 -0.94
N TRP A 282 -12.22 8.93 -0.35
CA TRP A 282 -11.65 10.12 0.29
C TRP A 282 -11.62 9.93 1.81
N ASP A 283 -10.70 9.07 2.25
CA ASP A 283 -10.50 8.78 3.66
C ASP A 283 -9.65 9.84 4.40
N ILE A 284 -9.52 9.68 5.71
CA ILE A 284 -8.70 10.55 6.58
C ILE A 284 -7.25 10.65 6.08
N SER A 285 -6.67 9.55 5.54
CA SER A 285 -5.31 9.56 4.99
C SER A 285 -5.21 10.50 3.79
N LYS A 286 -6.12 10.39 2.82
CA LYS A 286 -6.13 11.25 1.63
C LYS A 286 -6.32 12.71 2.00
N LEU A 287 -7.19 13.00 2.97
CA LEU A 287 -7.37 14.36 3.48
C LEU A 287 -6.10 14.91 4.14
N GLY A 288 -5.36 14.08 4.89
CA GLY A 288 -4.07 14.45 5.48
C GLY A 288 -3.02 14.81 4.43
N HIS A 289 -2.88 14.00 3.38
CA HIS A 289 -2.02 14.26 2.22
C HIS A 289 -2.38 15.59 1.53
N LEU A 290 -3.66 15.75 1.17
CA LEU A 290 -4.18 16.96 0.54
C LEU A 290 -3.89 18.21 1.38
N LEU A 291 -4.19 18.17 2.68
CA LEU A 291 -4.01 19.30 3.60
C LEU A 291 -2.53 19.64 3.82
N GLY A 292 -1.68 18.62 4.01
CA GLY A 292 -0.24 18.82 4.21
C GLY A 292 0.41 19.53 3.02
N PHE A 293 0.15 19.03 1.80
CA PHE A 293 0.68 19.65 0.58
C PHE A 293 0.00 20.98 0.23
N PHE A 294 -1.27 21.17 0.58
CA PHE A 294 -1.94 22.48 0.50
C PHE A 294 -1.23 23.54 1.35
N LEU A 295 -1.01 23.26 2.63
CA LEU A 295 -0.38 24.22 3.56
C LEU A 295 1.08 24.49 3.16
N LEU A 296 1.82 23.44 2.80
CA LEU A 296 3.21 23.57 2.37
C LEU A 296 3.32 24.43 1.11
N SER A 297 2.51 24.14 0.09
CA SER A 297 2.54 24.87 -1.18
C SER A 297 2.05 26.31 -1.03
N ALA A 298 0.98 26.56 -0.26
CA ALA A 298 0.53 27.91 0.06
C ALA A 298 1.65 28.70 0.76
N GLY A 299 2.32 28.08 1.74
CA GLY A 299 3.48 28.63 2.42
C GLY A 299 4.60 29.01 1.44
N LEU A 300 4.95 28.13 0.50
CA LEU A 300 6.02 28.39 -0.48
C LEU A 300 5.63 29.47 -1.51
N PHE A 301 4.37 29.51 -1.97
CA PHE A 301 3.93 30.46 -3.00
C PHE A 301 3.63 31.87 -2.49
N LEU A 302 3.51 32.06 -1.17
CA LEU A 302 3.45 33.39 -0.57
C LEU A 302 4.81 34.13 -0.61
N ASP A 303 5.91 33.42 -0.90
CA ASP A 303 7.22 34.04 -1.14
C ASP A 303 7.30 34.63 -2.56
N SER A 304 7.39 35.95 -2.66
CA SER A 304 7.51 36.66 -3.94
C SER A 304 8.80 36.36 -4.71
N LYS A 305 9.80 35.75 -4.06
CA LYS A 305 11.08 35.37 -4.68
C LYS A 305 11.03 33.97 -5.30
N ALA A 306 9.99 33.20 -5.01
CA ALA A 306 9.88 31.83 -5.47
C ALA A 306 9.59 31.77 -6.97
N ARG A 307 10.41 31.01 -7.72
CA ARG A 307 10.17 30.77 -9.15
C ARG A 307 9.20 29.62 -9.31
N LEU A 308 8.00 29.91 -9.83
CA LEU A 308 6.90 28.96 -9.99
C LEU A 308 7.32 27.58 -10.54
N PRO A 309 8.07 27.47 -11.66
CA PRO A 309 8.45 26.16 -12.20
C PRO A 309 9.36 25.37 -11.25
N SER A 310 10.29 26.04 -10.55
CA SER A 310 11.20 25.39 -9.62
C SER A 310 10.47 24.85 -8.40
N VAL A 311 9.50 25.60 -7.86
CA VAL A 311 8.67 25.16 -6.73
C VAL A 311 7.79 23.98 -7.13
N LEU A 312 7.13 24.05 -8.29
CA LEU A 312 6.27 22.95 -8.77
C LEU A 312 7.05 21.66 -8.98
N ILE A 313 8.24 21.73 -9.60
CA ILE A 313 9.11 20.55 -9.77
C ILE A 313 9.54 20.01 -8.41
N GLY A 314 9.94 20.89 -7.48
CA GLY A 314 10.34 20.47 -6.13
C GLY A 314 9.22 19.77 -5.36
N LEU A 315 7.98 20.30 -5.44
CA LEU A 315 6.81 19.72 -4.79
C LEU A 315 6.37 18.40 -5.43
N LEU A 316 6.46 18.28 -6.76
CA LEU A 316 6.21 17.00 -7.45
C LEU A 316 7.23 15.94 -7.02
N LEU A 317 8.52 16.29 -6.99
CA LEU A 317 9.56 15.38 -6.53
C LEU A 317 9.36 14.99 -5.07
N LEU A 318 8.92 15.92 -4.22
CA LEU A 318 8.57 15.63 -2.84
C LEU A 318 7.42 14.64 -2.76
N ALA A 319 6.31 14.85 -3.49
CA ALA A 319 5.16 13.95 -3.53
C ALA A 319 5.51 12.53 -4.04
N VAL A 320 6.41 12.43 -5.04
CA VAL A 320 6.92 11.12 -5.47
C VAL A 320 7.81 10.50 -4.40
N SER A 321 8.66 11.30 -3.76
CA SER A 321 9.58 10.81 -2.73
C SER A 321 8.84 10.33 -1.47
N THR A 322 7.76 11.01 -1.07
CA THR A 322 6.94 10.61 0.07
C THR A 322 6.35 9.22 -0.13
N GLU A 323 5.92 8.90 -1.35
CA GLU A 323 5.42 7.57 -1.70
C GLU A 323 6.54 6.54 -1.80
N VAL A 324 7.67 6.84 -2.47
CA VAL A 324 8.77 5.89 -2.59
C VAL A 324 9.38 5.53 -1.23
N VAL A 325 9.49 6.50 -0.31
CA VAL A 325 10.01 6.25 1.04
C VAL A 325 9.10 5.32 1.85
N GLN A 326 7.81 5.20 1.52
CA GLN A 326 6.92 4.26 2.21
C GLN A 326 7.32 2.79 2.01
N PHE A 327 8.10 2.43 0.98
CA PHE A 327 8.65 1.06 0.84
C PHE A 327 9.49 0.62 2.05
N PHE A 328 10.07 1.58 2.79
CA PHE A 328 10.87 1.28 3.97
C PHE A 328 10.02 1.06 5.22
N VAL A 329 8.76 1.50 5.20
CA VAL A 329 7.87 1.55 6.37
C VAL A 329 7.01 0.29 6.45
N PRO A 330 7.04 -0.46 7.56
CA PRO A 330 6.22 -1.67 7.73
C PRO A 330 4.73 -1.43 7.49
N GLY A 331 4.11 -2.31 6.72
CA GLY A 331 2.67 -2.27 6.41
C GLY A 331 2.25 -1.16 5.44
N ARG A 332 3.13 -0.23 5.07
CA ARG A 332 2.80 0.82 4.10
C ARG A 332 3.08 0.32 2.69
N THR A 333 2.24 0.77 1.77
CA THR A 333 2.32 0.44 0.35
C THR A 333 2.25 1.75 -0.43
N PRO A 334 3.26 2.08 -1.26
CA PRO A 334 3.22 3.27 -2.10
C PRO A 334 2.04 3.24 -3.06
N ARG A 335 1.42 4.40 -3.33
CA ARG A 335 0.27 4.51 -4.24
C ARG A 335 0.41 5.71 -5.16
N LEU A 336 0.19 5.48 -6.46
CA LEU A 336 0.15 6.58 -7.42
C LEU A 336 -0.97 7.60 -7.08
N SER A 337 -2.11 7.13 -6.60
CA SER A 337 -3.20 8.00 -6.15
C SER A 337 -2.82 8.94 -5.00
N ASP A 338 -1.88 8.59 -4.12
CA ASP A 338 -1.40 9.50 -3.07
C ASP A 338 -0.57 10.65 -3.68
N VAL A 339 0.29 10.36 -4.68
CA VAL A 339 0.99 11.41 -5.44
C VAL A 339 0.00 12.37 -6.10
N VAL A 340 -1.09 11.85 -6.68
CA VAL A 340 -2.13 12.69 -7.31
C VAL A 340 -2.81 13.58 -6.27
N VAL A 341 -3.16 13.03 -5.11
CA VAL A 341 -3.79 13.79 -4.01
C VAL A 341 -2.86 14.88 -3.47
N ASP A 342 -1.57 14.57 -3.30
CA ASP A 342 -0.55 15.55 -2.93
C ASP A 342 -0.50 16.70 -3.96
N MET A 343 -0.51 16.37 -5.26
CA MET A 343 -0.49 17.37 -6.34
C MET A 343 -1.78 18.20 -6.41
N LEU A 344 -2.95 17.65 -6.08
CA LEU A 344 -4.18 18.43 -5.91
C LEU A 344 -4.04 19.44 -4.76
N GLY A 345 -3.39 19.04 -3.66
CA GLY A 345 -3.05 19.94 -2.55
C GLY A 345 -2.14 21.08 -3.01
N VAL A 346 -1.11 20.76 -3.78
CA VAL A 346 -0.19 21.76 -4.37
C VAL A 346 -0.92 22.78 -5.24
N LEU A 347 -1.83 22.33 -6.11
CA LEU A 347 -2.61 23.21 -6.98
C LEU A 347 -3.54 24.11 -6.17
N ALA A 348 -4.23 23.57 -5.15
CA ALA A 348 -5.09 24.34 -4.28
C ALA A 348 -4.31 25.42 -3.51
N GLY A 349 -3.12 25.09 -2.98
CA GLY A 349 -2.29 26.06 -2.25
C GLY A 349 -1.75 27.16 -3.15
N LEU A 350 -1.37 26.85 -4.40
CA LEU A 350 -1.01 27.84 -5.41
C LEU A 350 -2.14 28.83 -5.69
N LEU A 351 -3.36 28.33 -5.90
CA LEU A 351 -4.53 29.18 -6.18
C LEU A 351 -4.84 30.09 -5.00
N SER A 352 -4.81 29.55 -3.78
CA SER A 352 -5.02 30.31 -2.54
C SER A 352 -3.96 31.41 -2.35
N ALA A 353 -2.67 31.09 -2.53
CA ALA A 353 -1.60 32.06 -2.42
C ALA A 353 -1.76 33.20 -3.45
N LYS A 354 -2.13 32.88 -4.70
CA LYS A 354 -2.41 33.90 -5.73
C LYS A 354 -3.54 34.83 -5.33
N ASN A 355 -4.66 34.29 -4.83
CA ASN A 355 -5.79 35.10 -4.39
C ASN A 355 -5.40 36.05 -3.23
N ILE A 356 -4.66 35.55 -2.24
CA ILE A 356 -4.17 36.35 -1.12
C ILE A 356 -3.26 37.49 -1.61
N MET A 357 -2.33 37.20 -2.52
CA MET A 357 -1.42 38.21 -3.07
C MET A 357 -2.13 39.28 -3.89
N VAL A 358 -3.24 38.96 -4.55
CA VAL A 358 -4.06 39.94 -5.29
C VAL A 358 -4.86 40.85 -4.35
N VAL A 359 -5.36 40.31 -3.22
CA VAL A 359 -6.21 41.05 -2.27
C VAL A 359 -5.38 41.93 -1.32
N ARG A 360 -4.21 41.46 -0.86
CA ARG A 360 -3.38 42.16 0.13
C ARG A 360 -3.06 43.64 -0.19
N PRO A 361 -2.71 44.03 -1.44
CA PRO A 361 -2.47 45.43 -1.78
C PRO A 361 -3.72 46.33 -1.70
N ARG A 362 -4.92 45.75 -1.75
CA ARG A 362 -6.19 46.48 -1.69
C ARG A 362 -6.67 46.75 -0.27
N LEU A 363 -6.20 45.98 0.72
CA LEU A 363 -6.56 46.13 2.14
C LEU A 363 -5.63 47.07 2.92
N ILE A 364 -4.45 47.38 2.35
CA ILE A 364 -3.42 48.25 2.97
C ILE A 364 -3.52 49.68 2.40
N ARG A 365 -4.43 49.93 1.46
CA ARG A 365 -4.84 51.27 1.02
C ARG A 365 -6.15 51.63 1.69
#